data_AF-A0A5Q2F853-F1
#
_entry.id   AF-A0A5Q2F853-F1
#
_cell.length_a   1.000
_cell.length_b   1.000
_cell.length_c   1.000
_cell.angle_alpha   90.00
_cell.angle_beta   90.00
_cell.angle_gamma   90.00
#
_symmetry.space_group_name_H-M   'P 1'
#
loop_
_entity.id
_entity.type
_entity.pdbx_description
1 polymer ?
#
loop_
_entity_poly.entity_id
_entity_poly.type
_entity_poly.pdbx_seq_one_letter_code
_entity_poly.pdbx_strand_id
1 'polypeptide(L)'
;MADQISDLLKNITDDVKIIVKGEVDLAKAELMPKAKNLGIGGGLFAAAGVMAMFALTHLMTAAGFGLAVAYSGGTFSAGPAWGFLTIGGAFLILAGVLAGIGFGRVKAATRRGMLPAETIDQATTTVDGARAAITRGKAEAEADAEARKAAKSSEAWVGADRI
;
A
#
# COMPACT_ATOMS: atom_id res chain seq x y z
N MET A 1 42.83 -18.51 12.52
CA MET A 1 42.47 -17.29 11.76
C MET A 1 41.09 -17.38 11.09
N ALA A 2 40.66 -18.53 10.58
CA ALA A 2 39.30 -18.70 10.03
C ALA A 2 38.17 -18.49 11.07
N ASP A 3 38.41 -18.88 12.33
CA ASP A 3 37.42 -18.79 13.42
C ASP A 3 37.06 -17.33 13.79
N GLN A 4 38.05 -16.44 13.79
CA GLN A 4 37.86 -15.01 14.09
C GLN A 4 37.04 -14.28 13.02
N ILE A 5 37.16 -14.71 11.76
CA ILE A 5 36.35 -14.17 10.65
C ILE A 5 34.90 -14.66 10.77
N SER A 6 34.69 -15.91 11.18
CA SER A 6 33.36 -16.47 11.41
C SER A 6 32.63 -15.77 12.57
N ASP A 7 33.34 -15.48 13.65
CA ASP A 7 32.78 -14.75 14.80
C ASP A 7 32.50 -13.28 14.49
N LEU A 8 33.38 -12.59 13.74
CA LEU A 8 33.11 -11.22 13.27
C LEU A 8 31.90 -11.15 12.34
N LEU A 9 31.75 -12.11 11.41
CA LEU A 9 30.58 -12.22 10.54
C LEU A 9 29.30 -12.44 11.33
N LYS A 10 29.33 -13.29 12.37
CA LYS A 10 28.18 -13.48 13.28
C LYS A 10 27.81 -12.19 14.00
N ASN A 11 28.78 -11.47 14.56
CA ASN A 11 28.54 -10.23 15.29
C ASN A 11 27.95 -9.14 14.37
N ILE A 12 28.51 -8.94 13.17
CA ILE A 12 27.96 -8.00 12.19
C ILE A 12 26.53 -8.39 11.77
N THR A 13 26.28 -9.69 11.57
CA THR A 13 24.93 -10.18 11.23
C THR A 13 23.93 -9.90 12.34
N ASP A 14 24.34 -10.02 13.60
CA ASP A 14 23.48 -9.75 14.74
C ASP A 14 23.26 -8.24 14.95
N ASP A 15 24.25 -7.39 14.71
CA ASP A 15 24.10 -5.93 14.71
C ASP A 15 23.14 -5.45 13.61
N VAL A 16 23.24 -6.02 12.41
CA VAL A 16 22.32 -5.72 11.31
C VAL A 16 20.88 -6.12 11.67
N LYS A 17 20.67 -7.27 12.34
CA LYS A 17 19.32 -7.65 12.81
C LYS A 17 18.74 -6.64 13.79
N ILE A 18 19.57 -6.07 14.68
CA ILE A 18 19.12 -5.06 15.65
C ILE A 18 18.68 -3.79 14.92
N ILE A 19 19.46 -3.31 13.96
CA ILE A 19 19.13 -2.11 13.17
C ILE A 19 17.84 -2.32 12.37
N VAL A 20 17.75 -3.44 11.64
CA VAL A 20 16.56 -3.78 10.82
C VAL A 20 15.31 -3.86 11.69
N LYS A 21 15.42 -4.48 12.87
CA LYS A 21 14.29 -4.55 13.81
C LYS A 21 13.86 -3.15 14.29
N GLY A 22 14.82 -2.27 14.58
CA GLY A 22 14.56 -0.88 14.94
C GLY A 22 13.83 -0.11 13.82
N GLU A 23 14.26 -0.25 12.58
CA GLU A 23 13.59 0.38 11.43
C GLU A 23 12.19 -0.19 11.18
N VAL A 24 12.00 -1.50 11.34
CA VAL A 24 10.68 -2.13 11.21
C VAL A 24 9.73 -1.65 12.30
N ASP A 25 10.18 -1.55 13.55
CA ASP A 25 9.35 -1.08 14.65
C ASP A 25 9.00 0.41 14.49
N LEU A 26 9.94 1.21 13.99
CA LEU A 26 9.71 2.62 13.64
C LEU A 26 8.71 2.76 12.47
N ALA A 27 8.92 1.98 11.40
CA ALA A 27 8.01 1.95 10.25
C ALA A 27 6.61 1.51 10.67
N LYS A 28 6.46 0.52 11.54
CA LYS A 28 5.16 0.14 12.11
C LYS A 28 4.54 1.29 12.89
N ALA A 29 5.30 1.98 13.74
CA ALA A 29 4.81 3.10 14.53
C ALA A 29 4.29 4.26 13.65
N GLU A 30 4.90 4.48 12.48
CA GLU A 30 4.48 5.53 11.55
C GLU A 30 3.37 5.09 10.58
N LEU A 31 3.48 3.88 10.02
CA LEU A 31 2.60 3.38 8.98
C LEU A 31 1.28 2.85 9.53
N MET A 32 1.25 2.21 10.70
CA MET A 32 0.00 1.70 11.31
C MET A 32 -1.07 2.79 11.48
N PRO A 33 -0.78 3.95 12.10
CA PRO A 33 -1.79 5.00 12.24
C PRO A 33 -2.20 5.60 10.89
N LYS A 34 -1.28 5.72 9.92
CA LYS A 34 -1.60 6.17 8.55
C LYS A 34 -2.55 5.19 7.86
N ALA A 35 -2.23 3.90 7.88
CA ALA A 35 -3.05 2.83 7.31
C ALA A 35 -4.44 2.78 7.95
N LYS A 36 -4.54 2.93 9.28
CA LYS A 36 -5.83 3.00 9.98
C LYS A 36 -6.68 4.19 9.52
N ASN A 37 -6.09 5.37 9.42
CA ASN A 37 -6.82 6.57 9.00
C ASN A 37 -7.25 6.49 7.53
N LEU A 38 -6.41 5.94 6.65
CA LEU A 38 -6.78 5.67 5.27
C LEU A 38 -7.87 4.60 5.15
N GLY A 39 -7.77 3.52 5.93
CA GLY A 39 -8.78 2.46 5.94
C GLY A 39 -10.14 2.98 6.41
N ILE A 40 -10.19 3.74 7.51
CA ILE A 40 -11.43 4.36 7.99
C ILE A 40 -11.93 5.40 7.00
N GLY A 41 -11.05 6.24 6.45
CA GLY A 41 -11.40 7.22 5.44
C GLY A 41 -12.02 6.59 4.19
N GLY A 42 -11.39 5.53 3.68
CA GLY A 42 -11.90 4.74 2.55
C GLY A 42 -13.25 4.09 2.84
N GLY A 43 -13.42 3.49 4.02
CA GLY A 43 -14.71 2.94 4.45
C GLY A 43 -15.82 3.99 4.53
N LEU A 44 -15.51 5.17 5.06
CA LEU A 44 -16.46 6.30 5.13
C LEU A 44 -16.82 6.82 3.74
N PHE A 45 -15.88 6.88 2.81
CA PHE A 45 -16.17 7.25 1.41
C PHE A 45 -17.02 6.20 0.70
N ALA A 46 -16.78 4.91 0.93
CA ALA A 46 -17.63 3.85 0.39
C ALA A 46 -19.07 3.97 0.92
N ALA A 47 -19.24 4.17 2.23
CA ALA A 47 -20.55 4.39 2.84
C ALA A 47 -21.23 5.66 2.28
N ALA A 48 -20.48 6.75 2.10
CA ALA A 48 -20.99 7.97 1.48
C ALA A 48 -21.47 7.74 0.05
N GLY A 49 -20.72 6.95 -0.75
CA GLY A 49 -21.10 6.59 -2.12
C GLY A 49 -22.41 5.79 -2.17
N VAL A 50 -22.58 4.81 -1.27
CA VAL A 50 -23.83 4.04 -1.16
C VAL A 50 -25.01 4.94 -0.77
N MET A 51 -24.82 5.84 0.20
CA MET A 51 -25.86 6.81 0.58
C MET A 51 -26.21 7.76 -0.56
N ALA A 52 -25.22 8.23 -1.33
CA ALA A 52 -25.46 9.05 -2.51
C ALA A 52 -26.23 8.29 -3.60
N MET A 53 -25.96 6.99 -3.77
CA MET A 53 -26.71 6.15 -4.70
C MET A 53 -28.19 6.03 -4.29
N PHE A 54 -28.49 5.81 -3.01
CA PHE A 54 -29.86 5.83 -2.49
C PHE A 54 -30.51 7.21 -2.59
N ALA A 55 -29.76 8.28 -2.36
CA ALA A 55 -30.28 9.63 -2.55
C ALA A 55 -30.71 9.84 -4.01
N LEU A 56 -29.88 9.43 -4.97
CA LEU A 56 -30.19 9.57 -6.39
C LEU A 56 -31.46 8.82 -6.78
N THR A 57 -31.66 7.59 -6.31
CA THR A 57 -32.89 6.83 -6.62
C THR A 57 -34.13 7.55 -6.08
N HIS A 58 -34.08 8.08 -4.85
CA HIS A 58 -35.19 8.83 -4.26
C HIS A 58 -35.45 10.16 -5.00
N LEU A 59 -34.40 10.87 -5.42
CA LEU A 59 -34.54 12.11 -6.19
C LEU A 59 -35.13 11.84 -7.57
N MET A 60 -34.77 10.75 -8.23
CA MET A 60 -35.39 10.33 -9.49
C MET A 60 -36.88 9.97 -9.29
N THR A 61 -37.22 9.28 -8.20
CA THR A 61 -38.63 9.00 -7.86
C THR A 61 -39.41 10.28 -7.56
N ALA A 62 -38.83 11.23 -6.81
CA ALA A 62 -39.43 12.54 -6.56
C ALA A 62 -39.67 13.31 -7.86
N ALA A 63 -38.71 13.31 -8.78
CA ALA A 63 -38.84 13.92 -10.10
C ALA A 63 -39.95 13.24 -10.93
N GLY A 64 -40.05 11.91 -10.88
CA GLY A 64 -41.14 11.16 -11.52
C GLY A 64 -42.51 11.57 -11.02
N PHE A 65 -42.69 11.68 -9.69
CA PHE A 65 -43.94 12.21 -9.13
C PHE A 65 -44.18 13.68 -9.49
N GLY A 66 -43.14 14.51 -9.55
CA GLY A 66 -43.25 15.89 -10.01
C GLY A 66 -43.78 15.99 -11.45
N LEU A 67 -43.29 15.13 -12.34
CA LEU A 67 -43.80 15.03 -13.72
C LEU A 67 -45.24 14.51 -13.76
N ALA A 68 -45.61 13.56 -12.89
CA ALA A 68 -46.98 13.06 -12.81
C ALA A 68 -47.97 14.19 -12.44
N VAL A 69 -47.59 15.06 -11.51
CA VAL A 69 -48.38 16.26 -11.17
C VAL A 69 -48.53 17.17 -12.40
N ALA A 70 -47.42 17.46 -13.10
CA ALA A 70 -47.43 18.33 -14.27
C ALA A 70 -48.30 17.79 -15.42
N TYR A 71 -48.18 16.50 -15.76
CA TYR A 71 -48.96 15.90 -16.85
C TYR A 71 -50.42 15.65 -16.49
N SER A 72 -50.76 15.52 -15.20
CA SER A 72 -52.16 15.37 -14.74
C SER A 72 -52.95 16.69 -14.70
N GLY A 73 -52.36 17.81 -15.14
CA GLY A 73 -52.96 19.13 -15.01
C GLY A 73 -53.15 19.58 -13.56
N GLY A 74 -52.33 19.06 -12.63
CA GLY A 74 -52.42 19.36 -11.20
C GLY A 74 -53.46 18.55 -10.42
N THR A 75 -54.14 17.59 -11.05
CA THR A 75 -55.11 16.71 -10.36
C THR A 75 -54.42 15.72 -9.41
N PHE A 76 -53.18 15.32 -9.72
CA PHE A 76 -52.39 14.42 -8.90
C PHE A 76 -51.75 15.18 -7.71
N SER A 77 -51.76 14.57 -6.53
CA SER A 77 -51.17 15.18 -5.33
C SER A 77 -49.63 15.23 -5.41
N ALA A 78 -49.05 16.37 -5.09
CA ALA A 78 -47.59 16.54 -4.99
C ALA A 78 -46.99 15.97 -3.69
N GLY A 79 -47.81 15.50 -2.75
CA GLY A 79 -47.36 14.98 -1.45
C GLY A 79 -46.25 13.92 -1.55
N PRO A 80 -46.39 12.88 -2.40
CA PRO A 80 -45.34 11.87 -2.57
C PRO A 80 -44.01 12.46 -3.06
N ALA A 81 -44.04 13.44 -3.98
CA ALA A 81 -42.82 14.06 -4.50
C ALA A 81 -42.01 14.74 -3.38
N TRP A 82 -42.67 15.47 -2.49
CA TRP A 82 -42.04 16.10 -1.33
C TRP A 82 -41.51 15.07 -0.32
N GLY A 83 -42.22 13.96 -0.11
CA GLY A 83 -41.76 12.84 0.72
C GLY A 83 -40.45 12.24 0.22
N PHE A 84 -40.39 11.89 -1.07
CA PHE A 84 -39.15 11.37 -1.67
C PHE A 84 -38.03 12.42 -1.73
N LEU A 85 -38.36 13.69 -1.99
CA LEU A 85 -37.38 14.77 -2.01
C LEU A 85 -36.73 14.98 -0.65
N THR A 86 -37.50 14.98 0.43
CA THR A 86 -36.98 15.15 1.80
C THR A 86 -36.09 13.98 2.22
N ILE A 87 -36.49 12.74 1.92
CA ILE A 87 -35.67 11.55 2.20
C ILE A 87 -34.40 11.54 1.36
N GLY A 88 -34.50 11.85 0.05
CA GLY A 88 -33.33 11.98 -0.83
C GLY A 88 -32.35 13.05 -0.35
N GLY A 89 -32.88 14.20 0.10
CA GLY A 89 -32.10 15.26 0.73
C GLY A 89 -31.41 14.81 2.01
N ALA A 90 -32.10 14.06 2.88
CA ALA A 90 -31.51 13.50 4.10
C ALA A 90 -30.35 12.54 3.80
N PHE A 91 -30.49 11.69 2.78
CA PHE A 91 -29.39 10.82 2.34
C PHE A 91 -28.21 11.60 1.77
N LEU A 92 -28.43 12.68 1.01
CA LEU A 92 -27.35 13.55 0.55
C LEU A 92 -26.62 14.22 1.71
N ILE A 93 -27.33 14.69 2.73
CA ILE A 93 -26.73 15.28 3.92
C ILE A 93 -25.86 14.24 4.64
N LEU A 94 -26.39 13.03 4.86
CA LEU A 94 -25.63 11.93 5.47
C LEU A 94 -24.39 11.56 4.66
N ALA A 95 -24.52 11.45 3.33
CA ALA A 95 -23.40 11.20 2.43
C ALA A 95 -22.34 12.30 2.54
N GLY A 96 -22.76 13.58 2.55
CA GLY A 96 -21.87 14.73 2.71
C GLY A 96 -21.12 14.72 4.05
N VAL A 97 -21.80 14.38 5.15
CA VAL A 97 -21.17 14.25 6.47
C VAL A 97 -20.14 13.12 6.49
N LEU A 98 -20.51 11.93 5.98
CA LEU A 98 -19.61 10.78 5.89
C LEU A 98 -18.37 11.09 5.03
N ALA A 99 -18.58 11.68 3.85
CA ALA A 99 -17.51 12.10 2.96
C ALA A 99 -16.63 13.19 3.58
N GLY A 100 -17.21 14.16 4.28
CA GLY A 100 -16.47 15.21 4.97
C GLY A 100 -15.58 14.66 6.10
N ILE A 101 -16.10 13.75 6.91
CA ILE A 101 -15.32 13.06 7.95
C ILE A 101 -14.24 12.19 7.29
N GLY A 102 -14.60 11.40 6.28
CA GLY A 102 -13.67 10.55 5.52
C GLY A 102 -12.52 11.35 4.92
N PHE A 103 -12.82 12.49 4.30
CA PHE A 103 -11.85 13.44 3.78
C PHE A 103 -10.91 13.95 4.87
N GLY A 104 -11.44 14.32 6.04
CA GLY A 104 -10.65 14.71 7.20
C GLY A 104 -9.65 13.62 7.64
N ARG A 105 -10.09 12.35 7.66
CA ARG A 105 -9.24 11.20 8.02
C ARG A 105 -8.15 10.93 6.99
N VAL A 106 -8.49 10.94 5.70
CA VAL A 106 -7.50 10.79 4.62
C VAL A 106 -6.51 11.93 4.66
N LYS A 107 -6.98 13.18 4.73
CA LYS A 107 -6.10 14.37 4.81
C LYS A 107 -5.17 14.34 6.01
N ALA A 108 -5.61 13.81 7.15
CA ALA A 108 -4.76 13.62 8.32
C ALA A 108 -3.67 12.56 8.10
N ALA A 109 -3.95 11.51 7.33
CA ALA A 109 -2.98 10.49 6.97
C ALA A 109 -1.92 11.02 5.98
N THR A 110 -2.33 11.79 4.97
CA THR A 110 -1.43 12.27 3.90
C THR A 110 -0.59 13.49 4.29
N ARG A 111 -1.00 14.28 5.31
CA ARG A 111 -0.26 15.49 5.72
C ARG A 111 1.14 15.23 6.30
N ARG A 112 1.46 13.99 6.66
CA ARG A 112 2.70 13.60 7.35
C ARG A 112 3.61 12.69 6.51
N GLY A 113 3.58 12.80 5.19
CA GLY A 113 4.47 12.05 4.28
C GLY A 113 3.75 11.04 3.39
N MET A 114 4.55 10.22 2.69
CA MET A 114 4.13 9.28 1.64
C MET A 114 3.03 8.31 2.11
N LEU A 115 2.19 7.89 1.16
CA LEU A 115 1.12 6.92 1.42
C LEU A 115 1.73 5.55 1.74
N PRO A 116 1.09 4.73 2.61
CA PRO A 116 1.61 3.40 2.95
C PRO A 116 1.89 2.50 1.73
N ALA A 117 1.10 2.63 0.66
CA ALA A 117 1.30 1.89 -0.57
C ALA A 117 2.62 2.25 -1.28
N GLU A 118 2.99 3.54 -1.33
CA GLU A 118 4.23 4.01 -1.95
C GLU A 118 5.46 3.58 -1.14
N THR A 119 5.36 3.57 0.19
CA THR A 119 6.43 3.08 1.07
C THR A 119 6.69 1.58 0.89
N ILE A 120 5.63 0.79 0.71
CA ILE A 120 5.75 -0.65 0.46
C ILE A 120 6.45 -0.90 -0.89
N ASP A 121 6.09 -0.15 -1.92
CA ASP A 121 6.65 -0.31 -3.27
C ASP A 121 8.16 0.01 -3.36
N GLN A 122 8.60 1.05 -2.64
CA GLN A 122 10.03 1.35 -2.51
C GLN A 122 10.79 0.28 -1.71
N ALA A 123 10.17 -0.26 -0.66
CA ALA A 123 10.79 -1.32 0.13
C ALA A 123 10.99 -2.60 -0.71
N THR A 124 10.01 -2.99 -1.53
CA THR A 124 10.15 -4.15 -2.43
C THR A 124 11.24 -3.93 -3.47
N THR A 125 11.29 -2.74 -4.09
CA THR A 125 12.33 -2.38 -5.07
C THR A 125 13.73 -2.48 -4.47
N THR A 126 13.88 -2.06 -3.21
CA THR A 126 15.16 -2.13 -2.48
C THR A 126 15.58 -3.57 -2.18
N VAL A 127 14.64 -4.41 -1.74
CA VAL A 127 14.89 -5.83 -1.46
C VAL A 127 15.27 -6.59 -2.74
N ASP A 128 14.59 -6.32 -3.84
CA ASP A 128 14.89 -6.93 -5.13
C ASP A 128 16.28 -6.52 -5.64
N GLY A 129 16.63 -5.24 -5.50
CA GLY A 129 17.97 -4.73 -5.78
C GLY A 129 19.06 -5.41 -4.94
N ALA A 130 18.81 -5.58 -3.64
CA ALA A 130 19.74 -6.27 -2.74
C ALA A 130 19.91 -7.75 -3.12
N ARG A 131 18.81 -8.45 -3.45
CA ARG A 131 18.84 -9.85 -3.88
C ARG A 131 19.61 -10.03 -5.19
N ALA A 132 19.42 -9.13 -6.15
CA ALA A 132 20.16 -9.12 -7.40
C ALA A 132 21.67 -8.92 -7.17
N ALA A 133 22.06 -8.03 -6.25
CA ALA A 133 23.46 -7.81 -5.89
C ALA A 133 24.11 -9.05 -5.25
N ILE A 134 23.42 -9.72 -4.32
CA ILE A 134 23.91 -10.96 -3.69
C ILE A 134 24.11 -12.07 -4.74
N THR A 135 23.18 -12.20 -5.67
CA THR A 135 23.23 -13.25 -6.71
C THR A 135 24.41 -13.04 -7.66
N ARG A 136 24.69 -11.79 -8.04
CA ARG A 136 25.88 -11.44 -8.84
C ARG A 136 27.18 -11.71 -8.09
N GLY A 137 27.28 -11.29 -6.83
CA GLY A 137 28.48 -11.52 -6.03
C GLY A 137 28.78 -13.00 -5.80
N LYS A 138 27.73 -13.84 -5.67
CA LYS A 138 27.90 -15.30 -5.58
C LYS A 138 28.43 -15.89 -6.89
N ALA A 139 27.90 -15.46 -8.04
CA ALA A 139 28.34 -15.94 -9.35
C ALA A 139 29.81 -15.53 -9.65
N GLU A 140 30.19 -14.31 -9.31
CA GLU A 140 31.58 -13.83 -9.44
C GLU A 140 32.54 -14.60 -8.52
N ALA A 141 32.12 -14.87 -7.28
CA ALA A 141 32.93 -15.64 -6.33
C ALA A 141 33.12 -17.11 -6.77
N GLU A 142 32.10 -17.73 -7.36
CA GLU A 142 32.20 -19.07 -7.93
C GLU A 142 33.13 -19.09 -9.16
N ALA A 143 33.02 -18.10 -10.05
CA ALA A 143 33.91 -17.95 -11.21
C ALA A 143 35.38 -17.76 -10.80
N ASP A 144 35.65 -16.92 -9.79
CA ASP A 144 37.00 -16.73 -9.26
C ASP A 144 37.55 -17.99 -8.56
N ALA A 145 36.68 -18.74 -7.88
CA ALA A 145 37.06 -20.01 -7.27
C ALA A 145 37.41 -21.06 -8.31
N GLU A 146 36.68 -21.12 -9.43
CA GLU A 146 36.99 -21.99 -10.56
C GLU A 146 38.27 -21.56 -11.28
N ALA A 147 38.46 -20.26 -11.52
CA ALA A 147 39.69 -19.73 -12.12
C ALA A 147 40.93 -20.04 -11.26
N ARG A 148 40.83 -19.93 -9.94
CA ARG A 148 41.91 -20.32 -9.01
C ARG A 148 42.19 -21.82 -9.01
N LYS A 149 41.16 -22.66 -9.09
CA LYS A 149 41.34 -24.11 -9.21
C LYS A 149 42.00 -24.49 -10.54
N ALA A 150 41.61 -23.84 -11.63
CA ALA A 150 42.20 -24.03 -12.94
C ALA A 150 43.69 -23.62 -12.97
N ALA A 151 44.04 -22.47 -12.41
CA ALA A 151 45.43 -22.01 -12.31
C ALA A 151 46.31 -22.97 -11.47
N LYS A 152 45.78 -23.47 -10.35
CA LYS A 152 46.49 -24.43 -9.50
C LYS A 152 46.68 -25.79 -10.18
N SER A 153 45.73 -26.20 -11.00
CA SER A 153 45.81 -27.43 -11.80
C SER A 153 46.81 -27.32 -12.95
N SER A 154 46.97 -26.13 -13.56
CA SER A 154 47.97 -25.92 -14.62
C SER A 154 49.40 -25.87 -14.08
N GLU A 155 49.62 -25.28 -12.91
CA GLU A 155 50.93 -25.29 -12.25
C GLU A 155 51.36 -26.70 -11.82
N ALA A 156 50.40 -27.56 -11.45
CA ALA A 156 50.65 -28.96 -11.12
C ALA A 156 51.09 -29.81 -12.33
N TRP A 157 50.67 -29.43 -13.55
CA TRP A 157 51.08 -30.11 -14.79
C TRP A 157 52.44 -29.63 -15.33
N VAL A 158 52.78 -28.34 -15.18
CA VAL A 158 54.08 -27.73 -15.60
C VAL A 158 55.24 -28.00 -14.60
N GLY A 159 54.94 -28.72 -13.51
CA GLY A 159 55.95 -29.25 -12.59
C GLY A 159 56.34 -30.71 -12.85
N ALA A 160 55.52 -31.46 -13.59
CA ALA A 160 55.69 -32.90 -13.81
C ALA A 160 56.63 -33.22 -14.99
N ASP A 161 56.89 -32.24 -15.86
CA ASP A 161 57.77 -32.28 -17.02
C ASP A 161 59.23 -31.84 -16.73
N ARG A 162 59.52 -31.43 -15.48
CA ARG A 162 60.85 -30.99 -15.02
C ARG A 162 61.62 -32.02 -14.16
N ILE A 163 61.24 -33.29 -14.24
CA ILE A 163 61.92 -34.44 -13.61
C ILE A 163 62.23 -35.49 -14.67
#